data_AF-A0A920RY96-F1
#
_entry.id   AF-A0A920RY96-F1
#
_cell.length_a   1.000
_cell.length_b   1.000
_cell.length_c   1.000
_cell.angle_alpha   90.00
_cell.angle_beta   90.00
_cell.angle_gamma   90.00
#
_symmetry.space_group_name_H-M   'P 1'
#
loop_
_entity.id
_entity.type
_entity.pdbx_description
1 polymer ?
#
loop_
_entity_poly.entity_id
_entity_poly.type
_entity_poly.pdbx_seq_one_letter_code
_entity_poly.pdbx_strand_id
1 'polypeptide(L)'
;MTELVKGKSFDEAKEIMNAFLDMIKNTSKIQSNHLDEDQKTKLMSLSGVKQFPMRVKCATLSWHTLNSAIEGKKEEVNTEAID
;
A
#
# COMPACT_ATOMS: atom_id res chain seq x y z
N MET A 1 -0.77 -0.31 7.83
CA MET A 1 -0.24 0.85 7.06
C MET A 1 0.46 1.84 7.98
N THR A 2 -0.25 2.49 8.90
CA THR A 2 0.30 3.56 9.76
C THR A 2 1.55 3.16 10.54
N GLU A 3 1.58 1.97 11.13
CA GLU A 3 2.75 1.44 11.83
C GLU A 3 3.99 1.27 10.94
N LEU A 4 3.78 1.00 9.64
CA LEU A 4 4.87 0.75 8.69
C LEU A 4 5.48 2.05 8.16
N VAL A 5 4.72 3.15 8.14
CA VAL A 5 5.15 4.43 7.57
C VAL A 5 5.56 5.44 8.65
N LYS A 6 5.23 5.18 9.92
CA LYS A 6 5.57 6.06 11.04
C LYS A 6 7.09 6.16 11.20
N GLY A 7 7.61 7.39 11.21
CA GLY A 7 9.04 7.66 11.40
C GLY A 7 9.92 7.42 10.17
N LYS A 8 9.32 7.07 9.02
CA LYS A 8 10.02 6.91 7.75
C LYS A 8 9.99 8.19 6.92
N SER A 9 10.96 8.33 6.01
CA SER A 9 10.95 9.42 5.03
C SER A 9 9.80 9.23 4.02
N PHE A 10 9.49 10.29 3.27
CA PHE A 10 8.48 10.20 2.22
C PHE A 10 8.86 9.18 1.13
N ASP A 11 10.14 9.10 0.77
CA ASP A 11 10.63 8.15 -0.23
C ASP A 11 10.50 6.71 0.27
N GLU A 12 10.87 6.44 1.52
CA GLU A 12 10.72 5.12 2.13
C GLU A 12 9.24 4.70 2.23
N ALA A 13 8.36 5.62 2.63
CA ALA A 13 6.92 5.36 2.68
C ALA A 13 6.36 5.05 1.27
N LYS A 14 6.85 5.75 0.25
CA LYS A 14 6.48 5.53 -1.16
C LYS A 14 6.97 4.18 -1.68
N GLU A 15 8.17 3.75 -1.32
CA GLU A 15 8.68 2.42 -1.66
C GLU A 15 7.84 1.30 -1.02
N ILE A 16 7.54 1.41 0.27
CA ILE A 16 6.70 0.42 0.98
C ILE A 16 5.31 0.35 0.36
N MET A 17 4.73 1.51 0.04
CA MET A 17 3.44 1.58 -0.62
C MET A 17 3.47 0.88 -1.99
N ASN A 18 4.46 1.20 -2.83
CA ASN A 18 4.58 0.57 -4.15
C ASN A 18 4.75 -0.94 -4.05
N ALA A 19 5.56 -1.42 -3.09
CA ALA A 19 5.73 -2.85 -2.83
C ALA A 19 4.41 -3.51 -2.41
N PHE A 20 3.59 -2.86 -1.58
CA PHE A 20 2.28 -3.37 -1.18
C PHE A 20 1.29 -3.39 -2.36
N LEU A 21 1.22 -2.31 -3.14
CA LEU A 21 0.31 -2.23 -4.30
C LEU A 21 0.68 -3.24 -5.38
N ASP A 22 1.98 -3.44 -5.63
CA ASP A 22 2.47 -4.48 -6.55
C ASP A 22 2.13 -5.88 -6.03
N MET A 23 2.27 -6.12 -4.72
CA MET A 23 1.89 -7.40 -4.12
C MET A 23 0.38 -7.68 -4.29
N ILE A 24 -0.48 -6.67 -4.14
CA ILE A 24 -1.92 -6.87 -4.29
C ILE A 24 -2.31 -7.09 -5.77
N LYS A 25 -1.63 -6.43 -6.72
CA LYS A 25 -1.97 -6.50 -8.15
C LYS A 25 -1.29 -7.64 -8.90
N ASN A 26 0.02 -7.79 -8.73
CA ASN A 26 0.88 -8.57 -9.62
C ASN A 26 1.48 -9.80 -8.92
N THR A 27 2.18 -9.62 -7.81
CA THR A 27 3.06 -10.64 -7.23
C THR A 27 2.62 -11.08 -5.84
N SER A 28 2.86 -12.32 -5.40
CA SER A 28 2.56 -12.71 -4.01
C SER A 28 3.73 -12.46 -3.03
N LYS A 29 4.70 -11.64 -3.42
CA LYS A 29 5.93 -11.41 -2.66
C LYS A 29 6.18 -9.91 -2.53
N ILE A 30 6.59 -9.49 -1.34
CA ILE A 30 7.02 -8.11 -1.09
C ILE A 30 8.53 -8.01 -1.24
N GLN A 31 8.95 -7.06 -2.07
CA GLN A 31 10.34 -6.66 -2.22
C GLN A 31 10.48 -5.23 -1.73
N SER A 32 11.00 -5.06 -0.51
CA SER A 32 11.38 -3.76 0.04
C SER A 32 12.52 -3.96 1.03
N ASN A 33 13.55 -3.12 0.92
CA ASN A 33 14.68 -3.09 1.85
C ASN A 33 14.34 -2.34 3.15
N HIS A 34 13.20 -1.65 3.19
CA HIS A 34 12.76 -0.85 4.33
C HIS A 34 11.78 -1.60 5.25
N LEU A 35 11.59 -2.90 5.02
CA LEU A 35 10.74 -3.78 5.83
C LEU A 35 11.54 -4.93 6.41
N ASP A 36 11.35 -5.20 7.70
CA ASP A 36 11.82 -6.43 8.33
C ASP A 36 10.91 -7.63 7.94
N GLU A 37 11.32 -8.85 8.30
CA GLU A 37 10.59 -10.07 7.94
C GLU A 37 9.20 -10.16 8.60
N ASP A 38 9.03 -9.61 9.81
CA ASP A 38 7.73 -9.58 10.49
C ASP A 38 6.77 -8.61 9.80
N GLN A 39 7.26 -7.44 9.39
CA GLN A 39 6.53 -6.44 8.62
C GLN A 39 6.15 -6.98 7.24
N LYS A 40 7.06 -7.68 6.57
CA LYS A 40 6.77 -8.38 5.30
C LYS A 40 5.69 -9.43 5.51
N THR A 41 5.77 -10.24 6.56
CA THR A 41 4.76 -11.26 6.89
C THR A 41 3.39 -10.64 7.15
N LYS A 42 3.33 -9.56 7.92
CA LYS A 42 2.09 -8.80 8.19
C LYS A 42 1.47 -8.23 6.92
N LEU A 43 2.28 -7.77 5.96
CA LEU A 43 1.73 -7.31 4.68
C LEU A 43 1.32 -8.48 3.80
N MET A 44 2.11 -9.55 3.74
CA MET A 44 1.80 -10.76 2.98
C MET A 44 0.52 -11.45 3.47
N SER A 45 0.12 -11.30 4.73
CA SER A 45 -1.17 -11.82 5.21
C SER A 45 -2.37 -11.19 4.48
N LEU A 46 -2.19 -10.04 3.82
CA LEU A 46 -3.19 -9.38 2.99
C LEU A 46 -3.12 -9.80 1.51
N SER A 47 -2.15 -10.62 1.10
CA SER A 47 -2.00 -11.08 -0.30
C SER A 47 -3.24 -11.82 -0.83
N GLY A 48 -3.98 -12.51 0.04
CA GLY A 48 -5.22 -13.21 -0.31
C GLY A 48 -6.35 -12.28 -0.79
N VAL A 49 -6.29 -10.98 -0.47
CA VAL A 49 -7.28 -9.98 -0.92
C VAL A 49 -7.35 -9.90 -2.44
N LYS A 50 -6.26 -10.24 -3.16
CA LYS A 50 -6.23 -10.30 -4.64
C LYS A 50 -7.31 -11.20 -5.23
N GLN A 51 -7.73 -12.25 -4.53
CA GLN A 51 -8.79 -13.17 -4.98
C GLN A 51 -10.20 -12.55 -4.88
N PHE A 52 -10.34 -11.41 -4.22
CA PHE A 52 -11.61 -10.75 -3.98
C PHE A 52 -11.54 -9.30 -4.49
N PRO A 53 -11.83 -9.05 -5.79
CA PRO A 53 -11.71 -7.72 -6.40
C PRO A 53 -12.40 -6.60 -5.61
N MET A 54 -13.56 -6.90 -5.03
CA MET A 54 -14.32 -5.97 -4.19
C MET A 54 -13.58 -5.56 -2.89
N ARG A 55 -12.66 -6.40 -2.39
CA ARG A 55 -11.85 -6.13 -1.20
C ARG A 55 -10.52 -5.45 -1.51
N VAL A 56 -10.06 -5.49 -2.76
CA VAL A 56 -8.82 -4.82 -3.20
C VAL A 56 -8.91 -3.32 -2.94
N LYS A 57 -10.00 -2.67 -3.37
CA LYS A 57 -10.19 -1.22 -3.17
C LYS A 57 -10.17 -0.83 -1.68
N CYS A 58 -10.78 -1.62 -0.80
CA CYS A 58 -10.73 -1.38 0.65
C CYS A 58 -9.30 -1.52 1.21
N ALA A 59 -8.54 -2.52 0.76
CA ALA A 59 -7.17 -2.76 1.22
C ALA A 59 -6.18 -1.70 0.71
N THR A 60 -6.41 -1.12 -0.47
CA THR A 60 -5.51 -0.11 -1.07
C THR A 60 -5.90 1.34 -0.74
N LEU A 61 -7.13 1.63 -0.31
CA LEU A 61 -7.62 2.99 -0.07
C LEU A 61 -6.67 3.84 0.79
N SER A 62 -6.30 3.32 1.97
CA SER A 62 -5.43 4.05 2.90
C SER A 62 -4.06 4.41 2.31
N TRP A 63 -3.55 3.58 1.39
CA TRP A 63 -2.31 3.83 0.67
C TRP A 63 -2.48 4.88 -0.42
N HIS A 64 -3.59 4.87 -1.16
CA HIS A 64 -3.91 5.93 -2.12
C HIS A 64 -4.11 7.30 -1.46
N THR A 65 -4.73 7.32 -0.28
CA THR A 65 -4.85 8.52 0.54
C THR A 65 -3.48 9.03 0.99
N LEU A 66 -2.60 8.13 1.45
CA LEU A 66 -1.23 8.49 1.80
C LEU A 66 -0.46 9.09 0.62
N ASN A 67 -0.53 8.48 -0.57
CA ASN A 67 0.14 9.02 -1.76
C ASN A 67 -0.35 10.43 -2.10
N SER A 68 -1.67 10.63 -2.07
CA SER A 68 -2.28 11.93 -2.42
C SER A 68 -1.87 13.00 -1.41
N ALA A 69 -1.80 12.66 -0.13
CA ALA A 69 -1.31 13.55 0.93
C ALA A 69 0.18 13.91 0.75
N ILE A 70 1.03 12.93 0.39
CA ILE A 70 2.46 13.16 0.13
C ILE A 70 2.66 14.03 -1.11
N GLU A 71 1.89 13.81 -2.18
CA GLU A 71 1.94 14.59 -3.41
C GLU A 71 1.31 15.98 -3.28
N GLY A 72 0.74 16.32 -2.11
CA GLY A 72 0.08 17.61 -1.87
C GLY A 72 -1.19 17.82 -2.70
N LYS A 73 -1.77 16.73 -3.24
CA LYS A 73 -3.03 16.77 -3.99
C LYS A 73 -4.17 17.08 -3.01
N LYS A 74 -4.78 18.26 -3.15
CA LYS A 74 -5.96 18.68 -2.36
C LYS A 74 -7.29 18.15 -2.94
N GLU A 75 -7.21 17.23 -3.90
CA GLU A 75 -8.37 16.64 -4.55
C GLU A 75 -8.92 15.48 -3.72
N GLU A 76 -10.24 15.27 -3.82
CA GLU A 76 -10.90 14.15 -3.18
C GLU A 76 -10.38 12.82 -3.74
N VAL A 77 -9.89 11.95 -2.87
CA VAL A 77 -9.36 10.63 -3.26
C VAL A 77 -10.52 9.66 -3.37
N ASN A 78 -10.87 9.29 -4.61
CA ASN A 78 -11.92 8.32 -4.90
C ASN A 78 -11.35 7.08 -5.61
N THR A 79 -11.35 5.93 -4.93
CA THR A 79 -10.87 4.65 -5.51
C THR A 79 -11.87 3.97 -6.44
N GLU A 80 -13.12 4.46 -6.53
CA GLU A 80 -14.12 4.04 -7.51
C GLU A 80 -13.94 4.75 -8.86
N ALA A 81 -13.32 5.94 -8.87
CA ALA A 81 -13.02 6.71 -10.08
C ALA A 81 -11.65 6.36 -10.71
N ILE A 82 -10.78 5.65 -9.97
CA ILE A 82 -9.46 5.21 -10.43
C ILE A 82 -9.57 3.74 -10.87
N ASP A 83 -9.87 3.51 -12.15
CA ASP A 83 -9.82 2.20 -12.82
C ASP A 83 -8.71 2.18 -13.88
#